data_AF-D6KGG2-F1
#
_entry.id   AF-D6KGG2-F1
#
_cell.length_a   1.000
_cell.length_b   1.000
_cell.length_c   1.000
_cell.angle_alpha   90.00
_cell.angle_beta   90.00
_cell.angle_gamma   90.00
#
_symmetry.space_group_name_H-M   'P 1'
#
loop_
_entity.id
_entity.type
_entity.pdbx_description
1 polymer ?
#
loop_
_entity_poly.entity_id
_entity_poly.type
_entity_poly.pdbx_seq_one_letter_code
_entity_poly.pdbx_strand_id
1 'polypeptide(L)' 'MPRAGLTTDRLVRAGAELADEVGFDQVTVSALARRFDVKVASLYSHLKNSQDLRTRIALLALEELADLAADA' A
#
# COMPACT_ATOMS: atom_id res chain seq x y z
N MET A 1 -10.95 -19.12 -8.03
CA MET A 1 -9.68 -18.50 -7.58
C MET A 1 -9.88 -18.07 -6.14
N PRO A 2 -8.96 -18.37 -5.20
CA PRO A 2 -9.12 -17.91 -3.83
C PRO A 2 -9.19 -16.38 -3.88
N ARG A 3 -10.16 -15.78 -3.18
CA ARG A 3 -10.25 -14.32 -3.06
C ARG A 3 -8.88 -13.83 -2.66
N ALA A 4 -8.32 -12.86 -3.36
CA ALA A 4 -6.93 -12.41 -3.18
C ALA A 4 -6.60 -11.87 -1.77
N GLY A 5 -7.47 -12.06 -0.77
CA GLY A 5 -7.26 -11.65 0.61
C GLY A 5 -6.98 -10.16 0.69
N LEU A 6 -7.70 -9.37 -0.11
CA LEU A 6 -7.54 -7.92 -0.17
C LEU A 6 -8.03 -7.34 1.15
N THR A 7 -7.09 -6.79 1.90
CA THR A 7 -7.35 -5.98 3.09
C THR A 7 -6.60 -4.68 2.91
N THR A 8 -7.05 -3.63 3.60
CA THR A 8 -6.36 -2.35 3.52
C THR A 8 -4.93 -2.45 4.04
N ASP A 9 -4.68 -3.17 5.14
CA ASP A 9 -3.32 -3.40 5.66
C ASP A 9 -2.41 -4.06 4.63
N ARG A 10 -2.86 -5.14 3.99
CA ARG A 10 -2.07 -5.85 2.98
C ARG A 10 -1.76 -4.97 1.76
N LEU A 11 -2.71 -4.13 1.34
CA LEU A 11 -2.51 -3.20 0.24
C LEU A 11 -1.52 -2.09 0.60
N VAL A 12 -1.53 -1.62 1.85
CA VAL A 12 -0.58 -0.62 2.33
C VAL A 12 0.83 -1.19 2.38
N ARG A 13 1.02 -2.39 2.96
CA ARG A 13 2.34 -3.06 2.99
C ARG A 13 2.89 -3.31 1.59
N ALA A 14 2.09 -3.89 0.70
CA ALA A 14 2.51 -4.09 -0.70
C ALA A 14 2.74 -2.76 -1.45
N GLY A 15 2.06 -1.68 -1.03
CA GLY A 15 2.30 -0.34 -1.54
C GLY A 15 3.63 0.25 -1.07
N ALA A 16 4.06 -0.04 0.16
CA ALA A 16 5.37 0.32 0.69
C ALA A 16 6.49 -0.45 -0.05
N GLU A 17 6.34 -1.77 -0.23
CA GLU A 17 7.27 -2.57 -1.05
C GLU A 17 7.37 -2.03 -2.48
N LEU A 18 6.24 -1.65 -3.08
CA LEU A 18 6.24 -1.04 -4.40
C LEU A 18 6.95 0.32 -4.41
N ALA A 19 6.82 1.12 -3.35
CA ALA A 19 7.53 2.39 -3.22
C ALA A 19 9.05 2.19 -3.23
N ASP A 20 9.54 1.15 -2.55
CA ASP A 20 10.96 0.79 -2.52
C ASP A 20 11.47 0.36 -3.91
N GLU A 21 10.63 -0.32 -4.69
CA GLU A 21 10.97 -0.82 -6.02
C GLU A 21 10.96 0.26 -7.11
N VAL A 22 9.94 1.14 -7.12
CA VAL A 22 9.69 2.08 -8.24
C VAL A 22 9.66 3.55 -7.84
N GLY A 23 9.85 3.87 -6.57
CA GLY A 23 9.74 5.20 -6.02
C GLY A 23 8.32 5.56 -5.57
N PHE A 24 8.23 6.30 -4.46
CA PHE A 24 6.98 6.61 -3.77
C PHE A 24 5.95 7.36 -4.63
N ASP A 25 6.39 8.29 -5.48
CA ASP A 25 5.51 9.06 -6.37
C ASP A 25 4.82 8.18 -7.43
N GLN A 26 5.44 7.04 -7.77
CA GLN A 26 4.92 6.10 -8.76
C GLN A 26 3.90 5.11 -8.17
N VAL A 27 3.68 5.15 -6.85
CA VAL A 27 2.71 4.30 -6.17
C VAL A 27 1.29 4.77 -6.49
N THR A 28 0.55 3.91 -7.19
CA THR A 28 -0.84 4.15 -7.60
C THR A 28 -1.72 2.94 -7.36
N VAL A 29 -3.03 3.17 -7.21
CA VAL A 29 -4.04 2.09 -7.12
C VAL A 29 -3.98 1.17 -8.34
N SER A 30 -3.72 1.73 -9.53
CA SER A 30 -3.58 0.95 -10.76
C SER A 30 -2.34 0.05 -10.77
N ALA A 31 -1.22 0.51 -10.22
CA ALA A 31 -0.01 -0.30 -10.09
C ALA A 31 -0.23 -1.47 -9.11
N LEU A 32 -0.88 -1.21 -7.96
CA LEU A 32 -1.26 -2.29 -7.03
C LEU A 32 -2.22 -3.30 -7.66
N ALA A 33 -3.21 -2.83 -8.44
CA ALA A 33 -4.16 -3.74 -9.09
C ALA A 33 -3.44 -4.75 -10.01
N ARG A 34 -2.43 -4.28 -10.75
CA ARG A 34 -1.57 -5.13 -11.58
C ARG A 34 -0.75 -6.10 -10.74
N ARG A 35 -0.13 -5.63 -9.65
CA ARG A 35 0.67 -6.48 -8.73
C ARG A 35 -0.17 -7.62 -8.11
N PHE A 36 -1.42 -7.35 -7.79
CA PHE A 36 -2.35 -8.34 -7.19
C PHE A 36 -3.12 -9.17 -8.23
N ASP A 37 -2.93 -8.93 -9.52
CA ASP A 37 -3.71 -9.52 -10.63
C ASP A 37 -5.23 -9.39 -10.41
N VAL A 38 -5.68 -8.18 -10.09
CA VAL A 38 -7.10 -7.84 -9.87
C VAL A 38 -7.53 -6.63 -10.68
N LYS A 39 -8.85 -6.47 -10.83
CA LYS A 39 -9.41 -5.25 -11.41
C LYS A 39 -9.18 -4.07 -10.46
N VAL A 40 -8.83 -2.90 -11.00
CA VAL A 40 -8.69 -1.65 -10.23
C VAL A 40 -9.93 -1.36 -9.39
N ALA A 41 -11.13 -1.65 -9.94
CA ALA A 41 -12.40 -1.49 -9.24
C ALA A 41 -12.47 -2.24 -7.90
N SER A 42 -11.80 -3.39 -7.79
CA SER A 42 -11.76 -4.21 -6.56
C SER A 42 -10.93 -3.57 -5.44
N LEU A 43 -10.08 -2.59 -5.74
CA LEU A 43 -9.30 -1.88 -4.73
C LEU A 43 -10.05 -0.69 -4.12
N TYR A 44 -11.05 -0.15 -4.81
CA TYR A 44 -11.81 1.00 -4.31
C TYR A 44 -12.69 0.69 -3.10
N SER A 45 -12.94 -0.59 -2.79
CA SER A 45 -13.55 -1.00 -1.52
C SER A 45 -12.60 -0.88 -0.31
N HIS A 46 -11.30 -0.67 -0.55
CA HIS A 46 -10.26 -0.61 0.49
C HIS A 46 -9.50 0.72 0.51
N LEU A 47 -9.41 1.40 -0.63
CA LEU A 47 -8.62 2.62 -0.86
C LEU A 47 -9.47 3.64 -1.63
N LYS A 48 -9.48 4.90 -1.19
CA LYS A 48 -10.27 5.94 -1.87
C LYS A 48 -9.63 6.38 -3.19
N ASN A 49 -8.31 6.49 -3.22
CA ASN A 49 -7.50 6.91 -4.37
C ASN A 49 -6.00 6.68 -4.07
N SER A 50 -5.12 7.04 -5.01
CA SER A 50 -3.66 6.90 -4.83
C SER A 50 -3.11 7.81 -3.72
N GLN A 51 -3.76 8.93 -3.42
CA GLN A 51 -3.34 9.79 -2.32
C GLN A 51 -3.63 9.14 -0.96
N ASP A 52 -4.82 8.55 -0.77
CA ASP A 52 -5.16 7.77 0.42
C ASP A 52 -4.18 6.61 0.64
N LEU A 53 -3.82 5.90 -0.44
CA LEU A 53 -2.79 4.87 -0.40
C LEU A 53 -1.44 5.41 0.09
N ARG A 54 -0.92 6.47 -0.54
CA ARG A 54 0.36 7.07 -0.16
C ARG A 54 0.36 7.63 1.26
N THR A 55 -0.73 8.26 1.69
CA THR A 55 -0.89 8.72 3.07
C THR A 55 -0.80 7.55 4.05
N ARG A 56 -1.45 6.42 3.77
CA ARG A 56 -1.38 5.25 4.64
C ARG A 56 0.01 4.60 4.68
N ILE A 57 0.72 4.58 3.55
CA ILE A 57 2.11 4.12 3.50
C ILE A 57 3.00 5.04 4.34
N ALA A 58 2.83 6.36 4.23
CA ALA A 58 3.59 7.31 5.03
C ALA A 58 3.32 7.13 6.53
N LEU A 59 2.06 6.88 6.93
CA LEU A 59 1.72 6.58 8.32
C LEU A 59 2.37 5.29 8.82
N LEU A 60 2.36 4.22 8.01
CA LEU A 60 3.05 2.96 8.34
C LEU A 60 4.56 3.20 8.53
N ALA A 61 5.21 3.88 7.60
CA ALA A 61 6.65 4.16 7.69
C ALA A 61 7.01 5.03 8.91
N LEU A 62 6.14 5.98 9.27
CA LEU A 62 6.31 6.80 10.47
C LEU A 62 6.16 5.99 11.76
N GLU A 63 5.24 5.03 11.80
CA GLU A 63 5.05 4.10 12.91
C GLU A 63 6.29 3.21 13.07
N GLU A 64 6.77 2.58 11.99
CA GLU A 64 7.98 1.74 12.01
C GLU A 64 9.22 2.55 12.43
N LEU A 65 9.34 3.80 11.98
CA LEU A 65 10.44 4.68 12.38
C LEU A 65 10.36 5.06 13.87
N ALA A 66 9.16 5.29 14.38
CA ALA A 66 8.95 5.61 15.80
C ALA A 66 9.34 4.42 16.69
N ASP A 67 8.96 3.20 16.30
CA ASP A 67 9.35 1.97 17.01
C ASP A 67 10.88 1.79 17.02
N LEU A 68 11.54 1.94 15.86
CA LEU A 68 13.00 1.87 15.77
C LEU A 68 13.71 2.93 16.61
N ALA A 69 13.16 4.13 16.69
CA ALA A 69 13.72 5.22 17.49
C ALA A 69 13.53 5.00 19.00
N ALA A 70 12.46 4.31 19.41
CA ALA A 70 12.21 3.96 20.81
C ALA A 70 13.13 2.84 21.33
N ASP A 71 13.58 1.97 20.42
CA ASP A 71 14.48 0.85 20.72
C ASP A 71 15.99 1.22 20.68
N ALA A 72 16.33 2.46 20.31
CA ALA A 72 17.71 2.96 20.17
C ALA A 72 18.28 3.54 21.47
#